data_AF-A0A226NDK4-F1
#
_entry.id   AF-A0A226NDK4-F1
#
_cell.length_a   1.000
_cell.length_b   1.000
_cell.length_c   1.000
_cell.angle_alpha   90.00
_cell.angle_beta   90.00
_cell.angle_gamma   90.00
#
_symmetry.space_group_name_H-M   'P 1'
#
loop_
_entity.id
_entity.type
_entity.pdbx_description
1 polymer ?
#
loop_
_entity_poly.entity_id
_entity_poly.type
_entity_poly.pdbx_seq_one_letter_code
_entity_poly.pdbx_strand_id
1 'polypeptide(L)'
;MEKSRKKFIEVIDKAIVTGNKTDRDELLFSYKGVLYPVAFCSLEVFKAMESFEARSDDVILAGYPKSGTNWVGQILSDLVATFEAKSLGEGKSFNDEELEEFPYLEIGDTEKYEILLLIRNPKDVATSFFHFSNALSAIPSYETWDEFFIAFMTEKSTVYSSMLLILFFDFV
;
A
#
# COMPACT_ATOMS: atom_id res chain seq x y z
N MET A 1 -9.62 -11.65 -10.57
CA MET A 1 -9.23 -11.64 -9.12
C MET A 1 -8.16 -12.64 -8.68
N GLU A 2 -8.19 -13.91 -9.09
CA GLU A 2 -7.24 -14.94 -8.62
C GLU A 2 -5.78 -14.62 -9.02
N LYS A 3 -5.60 -14.02 -10.20
CA LYS A 3 -4.30 -13.60 -10.75
C LYS A 3 -3.64 -12.48 -9.93
N SER A 4 -4.37 -11.43 -9.56
CA SER A 4 -3.86 -10.32 -8.75
C SER A 4 -3.42 -10.78 -7.36
N ARG A 5 -4.14 -11.74 -6.77
CA ARG A 5 -3.75 -12.38 -5.50
C ARG A 5 -2.46 -13.19 -5.63
N LYS A 6 -2.29 -13.94 -6.73
CA LYS A 6 -1.05 -14.69 -7.02
C LYS A 6 0.16 -13.76 -7.13
N LYS A 7 0.03 -12.67 -7.90
CA LYS A 7 1.09 -11.66 -8.05
C LYS A 7 1.43 -10.98 -6.72
N PHE A 8 0.43 -10.63 -5.91
CA PHE A 8 0.66 -10.08 -4.58
C PHE A 8 1.44 -11.07 -3.68
N ILE A 9 1.07 -12.35 -3.70
CA ILE A 9 1.80 -13.39 -2.98
C ILE A 9 3.26 -13.49 -3.47
N GLU A 10 3.49 -13.47 -4.78
CA GLU A 10 4.85 -13.47 -5.35
C GLU A 10 5.70 -12.27 -4.88
N VAL A 11 5.10 -11.08 -4.80
CA VAL A 11 5.76 -9.88 -4.27
C VAL A 11 6.13 -10.06 -2.79
N ILE A 12 5.20 -10.59 -1.98
CA ILE A 12 5.45 -10.84 -0.56
C ILE A 12 6.52 -11.92 -0.36
N ASP A 13 6.46 -13.01 -1.12
CA ASP A 13 7.46 -14.08 -1.05
C ASP A 13 8.85 -13.56 -1.42
N LYS A 14 8.95 -12.74 -2.47
CA LYS A 14 10.19 -12.07 -2.85
C LYS A 14 10.69 -11.13 -1.74
N ALA A 15 9.79 -10.35 -1.14
CA ALA A 15 10.15 -9.45 -0.04
C ALA A 15 10.66 -10.22 1.18
N ILE A 16 10.03 -11.36 1.53
CA ILE A 16 10.46 -12.24 2.63
C ILE A 16 11.85 -12.81 2.35
N VAL A 17 12.09 -13.30 1.14
CA VAL A 17 13.40 -13.85 0.74
C VAL A 17 14.50 -12.80 0.80
N THR A 18 14.22 -11.58 0.34
CA THR A 18 15.16 -10.45 0.42
C THR A 18 15.41 -10.07 1.88
N GLY A 19 14.35 -9.86 2.66
CA GLY A 19 14.45 -9.45 4.06
C GLY A 19 15.23 -10.43 4.93
N ASN A 20 15.11 -11.75 4.68
CA ASN A 20 15.89 -12.77 5.39
C ASN A 20 17.40 -12.72 5.11
N LYS A 21 17.84 -12.04 4.05
CA LYS A 21 19.26 -11.92 3.66
C LYS A 21 19.84 -10.54 3.96
N THR A 22 19.00 -9.56 4.25
CA THR A 22 19.36 -8.17 4.49
C THR A 22 19.59 -7.95 5.98
N ASP A 23 20.62 -7.19 6.33
CA ASP A 23 20.84 -6.82 7.73
C ASP A 23 19.69 -5.92 8.22
N ARG A 24 19.38 -5.98 9.52
CA ARG A 24 18.29 -5.21 10.12
C ARG A 24 18.38 -3.71 9.81
N ASP A 25 19.60 -3.16 9.83
CA ASP A 25 19.83 -1.73 9.60
C ASP A 25 19.72 -1.33 8.11
N GLU A 26 19.73 -2.32 7.21
CA GLU A 26 19.60 -2.15 5.76
C GLU A 26 18.17 -2.40 5.25
N LEU A 27 17.25 -2.85 6.11
CA LEU A 27 15.85 -3.09 5.74
C LEU A 27 15.11 -1.79 5.39
N LEU A 28 15.57 -0.66 5.92
CA LEU A 28 14.94 0.64 5.76
C LEU A 28 15.91 1.65 5.11
N PHE A 29 15.39 2.51 4.23
CA PHE A 29 16.10 3.69 3.73
C PHE A 29 15.33 4.96 4.10
N SER A 30 16.05 6.08 4.25
CA SER A 30 15.43 7.38 4.52
C SER A 30 15.21 8.18 3.23
N TYR A 31 14.02 8.76 3.09
CA TYR A 31 13.71 9.74 2.07
C TYR A 31 12.89 10.89 2.67
N LYS A 32 13.34 12.13 2.48
CA LYS A 32 12.77 13.35 3.09
C LYS A 32 12.52 13.23 4.62
N GLY A 33 13.38 12.48 5.31
CA GLY A 33 13.30 12.29 6.77
C GLY A 33 12.40 11.15 7.24
N VAL A 34 11.70 10.45 6.33
CA VAL A 34 10.82 9.31 6.63
C VAL A 34 11.52 8.01 6.25
N LEU A 35 11.31 6.93 7.02
CA LEU A 35 11.88 5.61 6.75
C LEU A 35 10.93 4.75 5.91
N TYR A 36 11.49 4.08 4.91
CA TYR A 36 10.76 3.23 3.98
C TYR A 36 11.43 1.88 3.81
N PRO A 37 10.66 0.80 3.63
CA PRO A 37 11.22 -0.53 3.49
C PRO A 37 11.77 -0.73 2.08
N VAL A 38 13.04 -1.12 1.98
CA VAL A 38 13.75 -1.34 0.71
C VAL A 38 13.09 -2.44 -0.15
N ALA A 39 12.39 -3.37 0.49
CA ALA A 39 11.72 -4.47 -0.20
C ALA A 39 10.49 -4.04 -1.02
N PHE A 40 9.90 -2.90 -0.69
CA PHE A 40 8.68 -2.42 -1.34
C PHE A 40 8.90 -1.09 -2.06
N CYS A 41 9.68 -0.19 -1.46
CA CYS A 41 9.89 1.15 -1.96
C CYS A 41 11.29 1.33 -2.54
N SER A 42 11.44 2.24 -3.51
CA SER A 42 12.75 2.63 -4.01
C SER A 42 12.86 4.14 -4.22
N LEU A 43 14.10 4.65 -4.12
CA LEU A 43 14.38 6.07 -4.33
C LEU A 43 14.06 6.51 -5.76
N GLU A 44 14.22 5.63 -6.74
CA GLU A 44 13.87 5.88 -8.14
C GLU A 44 12.37 6.11 -8.30
N VAL A 45 11.55 5.26 -7.67
CA VAL A 45 10.08 5.41 -7.66
C VAL A 45 9.71 6.74 -7.02
N PHE A 46 10.26 7.06 -5.85
CA PHE A 46 9.98 8.34 -5.19
C PHE A 46 10.36 9.56 -6.02
N LYS A 47 11.48 9.52 -6.75
CA LYS A 47 11.87 10.61 -7.65
C LYS A 47 10.93 10.72 -8.85
N ALA A 48 10.55 9.59 -9.46
CA ALA A 48 9.57 9.60 -10.54
C ALA A 48 8.21 10.17 -10.08
N MET A 49 7.86 9.91 -8.82
CA MET A 49 6.63 10.41 -8.20
C MET A 49 6.60 11.93 -8.00
N GLU A 50 7.74 12.62 -7.93
CA GLU A 50 7.74 14.09 -7.85
C GLU A 50 7.20 14.74 -9.14
N SER A 51 7.36 14.06 -10.27
CA SER A 51 6.87 14.48 -11.60
C SER A 51 5.53 13.87 -12.00
N PHE A 52 4.90 13.07 -11.13
CA PHE A 52 3.61 12.47 -11.43
C PHE A 52 2.51 13.54 -11.44
N GLU A 53 1.65 13.48 -12.45
CA GLU A 53 0.49 14.34 -12.63
C GLU A 53 -0.76 13.46 -12.74
N ALA A 54 -1.64 13.56 -11.75
CA ALA A 54 -2.93 12.90 -11.81
C ALA A 54 -3.90 13.70 -12.69
N ARG A 55 -4.91 13.00 -13.20
CA ARG A 55 -6.04 13.64 -13.88
C ARG A 55 -6.96 14.28 -12.83
N SER A 56 -7.78 15.21 -13.28
CA SER A 56 -8.68 15.96 -12.40
C SER A 56 -9.79 15.11 -11.76
N ASP A 57 -10.04 13.92 -12.28
CA ASP A 57 -11.06 12.96 -11.84
C ASP A 57 -10.46 11.73 -11.12
N ASP A 58 -9.14 11.68 -10.95
CA ASP A 58 -8.49 10.62 -10.18
C ASP A 58 -8.76 10.80 -8.68
N VAL A 59 -9.06 9.69 -8.00
CA VAL A 59 -9.26 9.64 -6.55
C VAL A 59 -8.22 8.74 -5.92
N ILE A 60 -7.58 9.23 -4.87
CA ILE A 60 -6.54 8.51 -4.16
C ILE A 60 -7.05 8.03 -2.81
N LEU A 61 -6.98 6.71 -2.57
CA LEU A 61 -7.17 6.12 -1.24
C LEU A 61 -5.88 6.20 -0.41
N ALA A 62 -5.81 7.17 0.49
CA ALA A 62 -4.68 7.29 1.42
C ALA A 62 -4.94 6.52 2.73
N GLY A 63 -3.99 5.72 3.21
CA GLY A 63 -4.11 5.05 4.50
C GLY A 63 -2.78 4.76 5.20
N TYR A 64 -2.78 4.81 6.52
CA TYR A 64 -1.64 4.27 7.29
C TYR A 64 -1.63 2.74 7.16
N PRO A 65 -0.47 2.06 7.07
CA PRO A 65 -0.45 0.60 7.01
C PRO A 65 -1.30 -0.03 8.10
N LYS A 66 -2.05 -1.09 7.74
CA LYS A 66 -2.96 -1.81 8.64
C LYS A 66 -4.21 -1.02 9.06
N SER A 67 -4.50 0.13 8.44
CA SER A 67 -5.77 0.84 8.59
C SER A 67 -6.95 0.14 7.88
N GLY A 68 -6.66 -0.81 6.98
CA GLY A 68 -7.68 -1.59 6.26
C GLY A 68 -7.66 -1.43 4.74
N THR A 69 -6.54 -0.96 4.16
CA THR A 69 -6.37 -0.73 2.72
C THR A 69 -6.76 -1.94 1.87
N ASN A 70 -6.41 -3.16 2.29
CA ASN A 70 -6.80 -4.39 1.59
C ASN A 70 -8.32 -4.58 1.48
N TRP A 71 -9.07 -4.27 2.55
CA TRP A 71 -10.52 -4.40 2.56
C TRP A 71 -11.17 -3.36 1.66
N VAL A 72 -10.73 -2.11 1.78
CA VAL A 72 -11.28 -1.01 0.98
C VAL A 72 -10.93 -1.20 -0.49
N GLY A 73 -9.70 -1.60 -0.81
CA GLY A 73 -9.29 -1.94 -2.18
C GLY A 73 -10.18 -3.01 -2.81
N GLN A 74 -10.52 -4.07 -2.07
CA GLN A 74 -11.45 -5.10 -2.56
C GLN A 74 -12.86 -4.55 -2.81
N ILE A 75 -13.39 -3.76 -1.88
CA ILE A 75 -14.72 -3.13 -2.03
C ILE A 75 -14.75 -2.25 -3.29
N LEU A 76 -13.69 -1.50 -3.55
CA LEU A 76 -13.58 -0.62 -4.70
C LEU A 76 -13.45 -1.39 -6.01
N SER A 77 -12.64 -2.46 -6.04
CA SER A 77 -12.59 -3.38 -7.18
C SER A 77 -13.96 -3.96 -7.50
N ASP A 78 -14.68 -4.43 -6.48
CA ASP A 78 -16.01 -5.01 -6.66
C ASP A 78 -17.04 -3.96 -7.13
N LEU A 79 -16.91 -2.72 -6.65
CA LEU A 79 -17.75 -1.60 -7.05
C LEU A 79 -17.56 -1.24 -8.53
N VAL A 80 -16.31 -1.11 -8.97
CA VAL A 80 -15.96 -0.83 -10.38
C VAL A 80 -16.49 -1.94 -11.29
N ALA A 81 -16.17 -3.20 -10.98
CA ALA A 81 -16.63 -4.35 -11.76
C ALA A 81 -18.17 -4.41 -11.85
N THR A 82 -18.87 -4.11 -10.76
CA THR A 82 -20.34 -4.08 -10.75
C THR A 82 -20.90 -2.94 -11.60
N PHE A 83 -20.26 -1.77 -11.59
CA PHE A 83 -20.69 -0.61 -12.37
C PHE A 83 -20.50 -0.84 -13.88
N GLU A 84 -19.36 -1.39 -14.28
CA GLU A 84 -19.06 -1.70 -15.67
C GLU A 84 -19.97 -2.80 -16.22
N ALA A 85 -20.21 -3.86 -15.44
CA ALA A 85 -21.15 -4.92 -15.81
C ALA A 85 -22.56 -4.39 -16.07
N LYS A 86 -23.01 -3.39 -15.30
CA LYS A 86 -24.31 -2.72 -15.52
C LYS A 86 -24.29 -1.82 -16.76
N SER A 87 -23.16 -1.18 -17.05
CA SER A 87 -23.03 -0.20 -18.14
C SER A 87 -22.90 -0.86 -19.52
N LEU A 88 -22.34 -2.07 -19.61
CA LEU A 88 -22.10 -2.80 -20.86
C LEU A 88 -23.29 -3.66 -21.36
N GLY A 89 -24.36 -3.77 -20.57
CA GLY A 89 -25.53 -4.61 -20.88
C GLY A 89 -25.30 -6.10 -20.61
N GLU A 90 -26.34 -6.81 -20.17
CA GLU A 90 -26.30 -8.24 -19.82
C GLU A 90 -25.86 -9.09 -21.02
N GLY A 91 -24.59 -9.51 -21.09
CA GLY A 91 -24.14 -10.45 -22.11
C GLY A 91 -22.66 -10.49 -22.48
N LYS A 92 -21.82 -9.54 -22.04
CA LYS A 92 -20.36 -9.66 -22.20
C LYS A 92 -19.74 -10.24 -20.93
N SER A 93 -19.02 -11.38 -21.08
CA SER A 93 -18.16 -11.89 -20.02
C SER A 93 -17.04 -10.88 -19.79
N PHE A 94 -16.90 -10.41 -18.56
CA PHE A 94 -15.83 -9.54 -18.14
C PHE A 94 -14.50 -10.29 -18.32
N ASN A 95 -13.57 -9.76 -19.12
CA ASN A 95 -12.22 -10.29 -19.12
C ASN A 95 -11.53 -9.73 -17.88
N ASP A 96 -11.18 -10.61 -16.94
CA ASP A 96 -10.38 -10.34 -15.74
C ASP A 96 -9.03 -9.60 -16.02
N GLU A 97 -8.71 -9.38 -17.30
CA GLU A 97 -7.52 -8.72 -17.83
C GLU A 97 -7.62 -7.19 -17.90
N GLU A 98 -8.83 -6.60 -17.99
CA GLU A 98 -9.05 -5.15 -18.18
C GLU A 98 -9.18 -4.35 -16.87
N LEU A 99 -9.38 -5.01 -15.73
CA LEU A 99 -9.19 -4.38 -14.41
C LEU A 99 -7.68 -4.27 -14.16
N GLU A 100 -7.04 -3.32 -14.85
CA GLU A 100 -5.67 -2.93 -14.59
C GLU A 100 -5.50 -2.70 -13.08
N GLU A 101 -4.47 -3.33 -12.55
CA GLU A 101 -4.16 -3.33 -11.12
C GLU A 101 -4.14 -1.90 -10.60
N PHE A 102 -4.94 -1.61 -9.57
CA PHE A 102 -4.86 -0.33 -8.87
C PHE A 102 -3.40 -0.08 -8.45
N PRO A 103 -2.72 0.91 -9.03
CA PRO A 103 -1.33 1.17 -8.70
C PRO A 103 -1.27 1.73 -7.28
N TYR A 104 -0.44 1.09 -6.47
CA TYR A 104 -0.10 1.59 -5.15
C TYR A 104 0.85 2.76 -5.34
N LEU A 105 0.44 3.93 -4.87
CA LEU A 105 1.33 5.07 -4.74
C LEU A 105 1.98 5.05 -3.37
N GLU A 106 3.28 5.29 -3.37
CA GLU A 106 4.00 5.27 -2.12
C GLU A 106 4.06 6.67 -1.49
N ILE A 107 4.09 7.72 -2.31
CA ILE A 107 4.16 9.13 -1.89
C ILE A 107 3.50 10.00 -2.98
N GLY A 108 2.76 11.03 -2.57
CA GLY A 108 2.23 12.06 -3.47
C GLY A 108 1.96 13.37 -2.73
N ASP A 109 1.94 14.48 -3.47
CA ASP A 109 1.54 15.80 -2.96
C ASP A 109 0.02 15.86 -2.71
N THR A 110 -0.39 16.03 -1.46
CA THR A 110 -1.81 16.02 -1.08
C THR A 110 -2.62 17.19 -1.64
N GLU A 111 -1.97 18.25 -2.11
CA GLU A 111 -2.65 19.39 -2.73
C GLU A 111 -2.99 19.13 -4.22
N LYS A 112 -2.41 18.08 -4.81
CA LYS A 112 -2.60 17.74 -6.23
C LYS A 112 -3.74 16.76 -6.50
N TYR A 113 -4.33 16.15 -5.46
CA TYR A 113 -5.22 15.00 -5.62
C TYR A 113 -6.49 15.11 -4.78
N GLU A 114 -7.57 14.48 -5.24
CA GLU A 114 -8.71 14.17 -4.39
C GLU A 114 -8.39 12.93 -3.53
N ILE A 115 -8.58 13.04 -2.21
CA ILE A 115 -8.13 12.02 -1.26
C ILE A 115 -9.31 11.42 -0.49
N LEU A 116 -9.48 10.12 -0.63
CA LEU A 116 -10.25 9.28 0.28
C LEU A 116 -9.34 8.80 1.42
N LEU A 117 -9.45 9.41 2.60
CA LEU A 117 -8.60 9.08 3.74
C LEU A 117 -9.17 7.92 4.57
N LEU A 118 -8.40 6.84 4.70
CA LEU A 118 -8.73 5.68 5.52
C LEU A 118 -8.07 5.75 6.89
N ILE A 119 -8.89 5.98 7.92
CA ILE A 119 -8.47 6.09 9.32
C ILE A 119 -8.96 4.86 10.09
N ARG A 120 -8.12 4.35 10.99
CA ARG A 120 -8.47 3.32 11.96
C ARG A 120 -7.97 3.75 13.34
N ASN A 121 -8.61 3.27 14.41
CA ASN A 121 -8.16 3.50 15.77
C ASN A 121 -6.65 3.20 15.91
N PRO A 122 -5.83 4.17 16.36
CA PRO A 122 -4.37 4.01 16.37
C PRO A 122 -3.90 2.84 17.26
N LYS A 123 -4.66 2.47 18.29
CA LYS A 123 -4.35 1.31 19.14
C LYS A 123 -4.51 -0.02 18.38
N ASP A 124 -5.53 -0.11 17.53
CA ASP A 124 -5.78 -1.29 16.70
C ASP A 124 -4.75 -1.38 15.57
N VAL A 125 -4.39 -0.22 15.00
CA VAL A 125 -3.31 -0.10 14.01
C VAL A 125 -2.00 -0.59 14.60
N ALA A 126 -1.60 -0.08 15.77
CA ALA A 126 -0.38 -0.50 16.45
C ALA A 126 -0.36 -2.01 16.71
N THR A 127 -1.46 -2.56 17.24
CA THR A 127 -1.58 -4.00 17.51
C THR A 127 -1.45 -4.83 16.24
N SER A 128 -2.16 -4.43 15.17
CA SER A 128 -2.08 -5.11 13.89
C SER A 128 -0.71 -4.99 13.24
N PHE A 129 -0.03 -3.87 13.42
CA PHE A 129 1.29 -3.62 12.85
C PHE A 129 2.37 -4.45 13.54
N PHE A 130 2.34 -4.56 14.87
CA PHE A 130 3.27 -5.41 15.63
C PHE A 130 3.30 -6.86 15.14
N HIS A 131 2.12 -7.46 14.98
CA HIS A 131 2.03 -8.83 14.46
C HIS A 131 2.47 -8.92 13.00
N PHE A 132 2.18 -7.90 12.20
CA PHE A 132 2.58 -7.85 10.80
C PHE A 132 4.10 -7.72 10.63
N SER A 133 4.76 -6.83 11.37
CA SER A 133 6.23 -6.65 11.31
C SER A 133 6.97 -7.90 11.78
N ASN A 134 6.42 -8.63 12.74
CA ASN A 134 7.04 -9.87 13.24
C ASN A 134 6.80 -11.07 12.30
N ALA A 135 5.79 -11.01 11.42
CA ALA A 135 5.53 -12.04 10.42
C ALA A 135 6.23 -11.79 9.08
N LEU A 136 6.66 -10.55 8.81
CA LEU A 136 7.25 -10.13 7.55
C LEU A 136 8.71 -9.73 7.75
N SER A 137 9.64 -10.60 7.34
CA SER A 137 11.09 -10.37 7.48
C SER A 137 11.63 -9.20 6.65
N ALA A 138 10.83 -8.62 5.76
CA ALA A 138 11.15 -7.43 4.98
C ALA A 138 11.08 -6.12 5.78
N ILE A 139 10.70 -6.18 7.06
CA ILE A 139 10.53 -5.06 7.97
C ILE A 139 11.20 -5.42 9.31
N PRO A 140 11.79 -4.46 10.05
CA PRO A 140 12.36 -4.75 11.36
C PRO A 140 11.32 -5.37 12.32
N SER A 141 11.67 -6.52 12.90
CA SER A 141 10.88 -7.18 13.93
C SER A 141 11.23 -6.66 15.34
N TYR A 142 10.34 -6.91 16.29
CA TYR A 142 10.46 -6.48 17.68
C TYR A 142 10.25 -7.67 18.60
N GLU A 143 11.15 -7.84 19.58
CA GLU A 143 11.07 -8.94 20.54
C GLU A 143 9.90 -8.76 21.50
N THR A 144 9.64 -7.52 21.90
CA THR A 144 8.59 -7.18 22.85
C THR A 144 7.63 -6.11 22.32
N TRP A 145 6.41 -6.11 22.87
CA TRP A 145 5.42 -5.07 22.59
C TRP A 145 5.90 -3.69 23.03
N ASP A 146 6.58 -3.57 24.17
CA ASP A 146 7.00 -2.27 24.71
C ASP A 146 8.08 -1.61 23.84
N GLU A 147 9.05 -2.38 23.35
CA GLU A 147 10.04 -1.90 22.37
C GLU A 147 9.38 -1.42 21.09
N PHE A 148 8.46 -2.23 20.54
CA PHE A 148 7.68 -1.86 19.38
C PHE A 148 6.88 -0.58 19.63
N PHE A 149 6.16 -0.50 20.76
CA PHE A 149 5.27 0.59 21.05
C PHE A 149 6.03 1.91 21.24
N ILE A 150 7.17 1.90 21.93
CA ILE A 150 8.05 3.07 22.05
C ILE A 150 8.51 3.51 20.66
N ALA A 151 8.94 2.58 19.83
CA ALA A 151 9.47 2.90 18.51
C ALA A 151 8.34 3.35 17.54
N PHE A 152 7.12 2.82 17.65
CA PHE A 152 5.90 3.25 16.96
C PHE A 152 5.51 4.69 17.34
N MET A 153 5.57 5.03 18.63
CA MET A 153 5.21 6.36 19.14
C MET A 153 6.29 7.43 18.88
N THR A 154 7.56 7.03 18.75
CA THR A 154 8.70 7.96 18.53
C THR A 154 9.06 8.11 17.06
N GLU A 155 8.23 7.56 16.18
CA GLU A 155 8.43 7.49 14.74
C GLU A 155 9.74 6.83 14.27
N LYS A 156 10.44 6.13 15.19
CA LYS A 156 11.66 5.37 14.90
C LYS A 156 11.35 4.01 14.29
N SER A 157 10.12 3.51 14.50
CA SER A 157 9.53 2.39 13.78
C SER A 157 8.81 2.80 12.51
N THR A 158 8.77 4.09 12.13
CA THR A 158 7.92 4.57 11.04
C THR A 158 8.45 4.11 9.71
N VAL A 159 8.14 2.85 9.43
CA VAL A 159 7.86 2.38 8.11
C VAL A 159 6.48 2.98 7.78
N TYR A 160 6.44 3.87 6.79
CA TYR A 160 5.25 4.46 6.16
C TYR A 160 4.56 5.64 6.87
N SER A 161 5.00 6.87 6.56
CA SER A 161 4.00 7.94 6.42
C SER A 161 3.28 7.70 5.09
N SER A 162 2.02 7.29 5.15
CA SER A 162 1.11 6.99 4.02
C SER A 162 1.58 5.91 3.04
N MET A 163 0.93 4.75 3.05
CA MET A 163 0.81 3.94 1.84
C MET A 163 -0.44 4.47 1.12
N LEU A 164 -0.27 5.06 -0.05
CA LEU A 164 -1.26 5.85 -0.74
C LEU A 164 -1.79 5.01 -1.91
N LEU A 165 -2.83 4.20 -1.72
CA LEU A 165 -3.42 3.46 -2.85
C LEU A 165 -4.05 4.47 -3.84
N ILE A 166 -3.60 4.56 -5.10
CA ILE A 166 -4.35 5.31 -6.12
C ILE A 166 -5.44 4.39 -6.66
N LEU A 167 -6.66 4.93 -6.77
CA LEU A 167 -7.68 4.35 -7.62
C LEU A 167 -7.70 5.15 -8.91
N PHE A 168 -7.10 4.60 -9.97
CA PHE A 168 -7.39 5.12 -11.31
C PHE A 168 -8.78 4.65 -11.68
N PHE A 169 -9.68 5.60 -11.94
CA PHE A 169 -10.88 5.35 -12.71
C PHE A 169 -10.54 5.70 -14.16
N ASP A 170 -9.87 4.81 -14.88
CA ASP A 170 -9.72 4.99 -16.33
C ASP A 170 -10.86 4.26 -17.05
N PHE A 171 -11.85 5.06 -17.48
CA PHE A 171 -12.60 4.81 -18.70
C PHE A 171 -11.85 5.51 -19.85
N VAL A 172 -10.73 4.96 -20.34
CA VAL A 172 -10.26 5.08 -21.75
C VAL A 172 -9.39 3.88 -22.09
#